data_AF-A0A0V0YUI4-F1
#
_entry.id   AF-A0A0V0YUI4-F1
#
_cell.length_a   1.000
_cell.length_b   1.000
_cell.length_c   1.000
_cell.angle_alpha   90.00
_cell.angle_beta   90.00
_cell.angle_gamma   90.00
#
_symmetry.space_group_name_H-M   'P 1'
#
loop_
_entity.id
_entity.type
_entity.pdbx_description
1 polymer ?
#
loop_
_entity_poly.entity_id
_entity_poly.type
_entity_poly.pdbx_seq_one_letter_code
_entity_poly.pdbx_strand_id
1 'polypeptide(L)'
;MDAERKHPILLPSTHPVVMLLIKRVHERSLHAGTEQTLTDLRQRFWVLKGRSSVKRIVRQCRIYRVTVAAPFERIGIDFAGP
;
A
#
# COMPACT_ATOMS: atom_id res chain seq x y z
N MET A 1 -20.23 -25.85 7.04
CA MET A 1 -18.93 -26.12 6.37
C MET A 1 -18.09 -24.85 6.47
N ASP A 2 -16.78 -24.91 6.21
CA ASP A 2 -15.80 -23.79 6.28
C ASP A 2 -14.93 -23.72 7.55
N ALA A 3 -14.50 -24.88 8.06
CA ALA A 3 -13.39 -24.99 9.00
C ALA A 3 -12.02 -25.02 8.28
N GLU A 4 -11.79 -24.14 7.29
CA GLU A 4 -10.50 -24.07 6.58
C GLU A 4 -9.97 -22.64 6.42
N ARG A 5 -10.17 -21.79 7.45
CA ARG A 5 -9.25 -20.67 7.65
C ARG A 5 -7.99 -21.20 8.30
N LYS A 6 -7.12 -21.81 7.47
CA LYS A 6 -5.75 -22.21 7.83
C LYS A 6 -5.12 -21.08 8.65
N HIS A 7 -4.81 -21.39 9.91
CA HIS A 7 -4.22 -20.47 10.88
C HIS A 7 -3.14 -19.61 10.19
N PRO A 8 -3.36 -18.29 10.03
CA PRO A 8 -2.44 -17.46 9.30
C PRO A 8 -1.09 -17.46 10.01
N ILE A 9 -0.01 -17.59 9.24
CA ILE A 9 1.34 -17.69 9.79
C ILE A 9 1.68 -16.36 10.47
N LEU A 10 1.94 -16.42 11.78
CA LEU A 10 2.35 -15.26 12.56
C LEU A 10 3.79 -14.90 12.24
N LEU A 11 4.03 -13.68 11.76
CA LEU A 11 5.36 -13.22 11.38
C LEU A 11 5.79 -11.98 12.17
N PRO A 12 7.04 -11.95 12.67
CA PRO A 12 7.59 -10.76 13.31
C PRO A 12 7.78 -9.62 12.29
N SER A 13 7.37 -8.40 12.68
CA SER A 13 7.23 -7.25 11.75
C SER A 13 8.50 -6.82 11.02
N THR A 14 9.66 -7.12 11.60
CA THR A 14 10.97 -6.55 11.29
C THR A 14 11.86 -7.49 10.48
N HIS A 15 11.44 -8.74 10.23
CA HIS A 15 12.28 -9.67 9.51
C HIS A 15 12.35 -9.32 8.00
N PRO A 16 13.54 -9.36 7.35
CA PRO A 16 13.68 -9.05 5.92
C PRO A 16 12.73 -9.84 5.01
N VAL A 17 12.44 -11.09 5.36
CA VAL A 17 11.49 -11.95 4.63
C VAL A 17 10.09 -11.34 4.59
N VAL A 18 9.64 -10.70 5.66
CA VAL A 18 8.33 -10.05 5.72
C VAL A 18 8.28 -8.85 4.77
N MET A 19 9.36 -8.09 4.66
CA MET A 19 9.45 -6.98 3.71
C MET A 19 9.36 -7.46 2.26
N LEU A 20 10.08 -8.54 1.92
CA LEU A 20 10.04 -9.14 0.59
C LEU A 20 8.65 -9.70 0.27
N LEU A 21 8.00 -10.33 1.24
CA LEU A 21 6.66 -10.85 1.12
C LEU A 21 5.64 -9.74 0.84
N ILE A 22 5.68 -8.67 1.64
CA ILE A 22 4.82 -7.49 1.46
C ILE A 22 5.05 -6.88 0.08
N LYS A 23 6.31 -6.75 -0.35
CA LYS A 23 6.66 -6.23 -1.67
C LYS A 23 6.05 -7.07 -2.79
N ARG A 24 6.16 -8.40 -2.70
CA ARG A 24 5.57 -9.32 -3.69
C ARG A 24 4.05 -9.25 -3.73
N VAL A 25 3.39 -9.14 -2.56
CA VAL A 25 1.93 -8.94 -2.50
C VAL A 25 1.55 -7.60 -3.13
N HIS A 26 2.24 -6.51 -2.76
CA HIS A 26 2.01 -5.18 -3.33
C HIS A 26 2.17 -5.15 -4.86
N GLU A 27 3.20 -5.79 -5.41
CA GLU A 27 3.42 -5.90 -6.86
C GLU A 27 2.32 -6.74 -7.53
N ARG A 28 1.89 -7.84 -6.90
CA ARG A 28 0.80 -8.69 -7.41
C ARG A 28 -0.55 -7.98 -7.40
N SER A 29 -0.79 -7.12 -6.41
CA SER A 29 -1.99 -6.27 -6.31
C SER A 29 -1.87 -5.01 -7.18
N LEU A 30 -1.03 -5.02 -8.22
CA LEU A 30 -0.86 -3.91 -9.18
C LEU A 30 -0.54 -2.57 -8.49
N HIS A 31 0.34 -2.61 -7.49
CA HIS A 31 0.74 -1.46 -6.68
C HIS A 31 -0.39 -0.78 -5.91
N ALA A 32 -1.40 -1.55 -5.51
CA ALA A 32 -2.49 -1.08 -4.67
C ALA A 32 -2.01 -0.39 -3.38
N GLY A 33 -2.90 0.44 -2.84
CA GLY A 33 -2.66 1.20 -1.60
C GLY A 33 -2.41 0.31 -0.37
N THR A 34 -2.13 0.97 0.76
CA THR A 34 -1.74 0.30 2.01
C THR A 34 -2.82 -0.68 2.51
N GLU A 35 -4.09 -0.26 2.51
CA GLU A 35 -5.19 -1.08 3.07
C GLU A 35 -5.52 -2.30 2.20
N GLN A 36 -5.47 -2.14 0.88
CA GLN A 36 -5.70 -3.25 -0.05
C GLN A 36 -4.57 -4.27 0.01
N THR A 37 -3.31 -3.81 -0.04
CA THR A 37 -2.13 -4.67 0.15
C THR A 37 -2.19 -5.41 1.50
N LEU A 38 -2.61 -4.73 2.57
CA LEU A 38 -2.75 -5.32 3.90
C LEU A 38 -3.86 -6.38 3.97
N THR A 39 -4.96 -6.16 3.26
CA THR A 39 -6.10 -7.10 3.18
C THR A 39 -5.68 -8.36 2.45
N ASP A 40 -5.01 -8.23 1.31
CA ASP A 40 -4.47 -9.35 0.53
C ASP A 40 -3.41 -10.14 1.32
N LEU A 41 -2.55 -9.44 2.06
CA LEU A 41 -1.56 -10.06 2.93
C LEU A 41 -2.21 -10.90 4.05
N ARG A 42 -3.27 -10.39 4.68
CA ARG A 42 -3.99 -11.04 5.79
C ARG A 42 -4.73 -12.32 5.39
N GLN A 43 -4.99 -12.54 4.10
CA GLN A 43 -5.56 -13.79 3.62
C GLN A 43 -4.64 -14.99 3.89
N ARG A 44 -3.33 -14.76 4.05
CA ARG A 44 -2.32 -15.83 4.18
C ARG A 44 -1.35 -15.64 5.35
N PHE A 45 -1.10 -14.39 5.76
CA PHE A 45 -0.05 -14.06 6.73
C PHE A 45 -0.54 -13.03 7.74
N TRP A 46 -0.27 -13.27 9.02
CA TRP A 46 -0.53 -12.30 10.07
C TRP A 46 0.78 -11.68 10.54
N VAL A 47 1.09 -10.51 9.98
CA VAL A 47 2.30 -9.76 10.35
C VAL A 47 2.00 -8.88 11.56
N LEU A 48 2.75 -9.07 12.65
CA LEU A 48 2.72 -8.17 13.81
C LEU A 48 3.05 -6.74 13.35
N LYS A 49 2.32 -5.72 13.78
CA LYS A 49 2.50 -4.32 13.29
C LYS A 49 2.51 -4.21 11.75
N GLY A 50 1.86 -5.13 11.04
CA GLY A 50 1.96 -5.27 9.58
C GLY A 50 1.57 -4.02 8.81
N ARG A 51 0.63 -3.22 9.30
CA ARG A 51 0.24 -1.94 8.68
C ARG A 51 1.43 -0.98 8.52
N SER A 52 2.30 -0.90 9.51
CA SER A 52 3.49 -0.04 9.49
C SER A 52 4.49 -0.51 8.43
N SER A 53 4.73 -1.82 8.37
CA SER A 53 5.62 -2.45 7.39
C SER A 53 5.07 -2.31 5.96
N VAL A 54 3.76 -2.52 5.76
CA VAL A 54 3.08 -2.33 4.47
C VAL A 54 3.17 -0.87 4.03
N LYS A 55 2.86 0.08 4.92
CA LYS A 55 2.95 1.51 4.63
C LYS A 55 4.36 1.93 4.21
N ARG A 56 5.41 1.35 4.82
CA ARG A 56 6.81 1.59 4.44
C ARG A 56 7.09 1.11 3.02
N ILE A 57 6.68 -0.11 2.66
CA ILE A 57 6.91 -0.66 1.32
C ILE A 57 6.13 0.10 0.25
N VAL A 58 4.85 0.39 0.50
CA VAL A 58 4.02 1.18 -0.42
C VAL A 58 4.61 2.57 -0.65
N ARG A 59 5.12 3.25 0.39
CA ARG A 59 5.81 4.54 0.26
C ARG A 59 7.13 4.47 -0.50
N GLN A 60 7.81 3.32 -0.48
CA GLN A 60 9.05 3.10 -1.24
C GLN A 60 8.78 2.77 -2.71
N CYS A 61 7.54 2.42 -3.06
CA CYS A 61 7.16 2.14 -4.43
C CYS A 61 7.29 3.40 -5.29
N ARG A 62 8.19 3.34 -6.30
CA ARG A 62 8.44 4.46 -7.23
C ARG A 62 7.35 4.63 -8.29
N ILE A 63 6.52 3.61 -8.53
CA ILE A 63 5.58 3.56 -9.66
C ILE A 63 4.36 4.47 -9.44
N TYR A 64 3.86 4.56 -8.20
CA TYR A 64 2.71 5.40 -7.84
C TYR A 64 3.09 6.73 -7.18
N ARG A 65 4.31 7.23 -7.44
CA ARG A 65 4.71 8.58 -7.01
C ARG A 65 4.10 9.63 -7.94
N VAL A 66 2.81 9.53 -8.22
CA VAL A 66 2.03 10.63 -8.77
C VAL A 66 1.89 11.61 -7.61
N THR A 67 2.83 12.54 -7.50
CA THR A 67 2.52 13.80 -6.84
C THR A 67 1.31 14.33 -7.57
N VAL A 68 0.18 14.49 -6.87
CA VAL A 68 -0.83 15.44 -7.33
C VAL A 68 -0.06 16.73 -7.59
N ALA A 69 0.19 17.03 -8.86
CA ALA A 69 0.67 18.33 -9.25
C ALA A 69 -0.31 19.31 -8.60
N ALA A 70 0.20 20.34 -7.92
CA ALA A 70 -0.65 21.33 -7.28
C ALA A 70 -1.71 21.73 -8.31
N PRO A 71 -3.00 21.47 -8.02
CA PRO A 71 -4.00 21.78 -8.99
C PRO A 71 -4.00 23.33 -9.10
N PHE A 72 -3.69 23.83 -10.30
CA PHE A 72 -3.88 25.22 -10.75
C PHE A 72 -3.07 26.33 -10.04
N GLU A 73 -1.75 26.19 -9.88
CA GLU A 73 -0.94 27.21 -9.18
C GLU A 73 -0.66 28.53 -9.96
N ARG A 74 -1.15 28.72 -11.19
CA ARG A 74 -1.04 30.04 -11.85
C ARG A 74 -2.03 30.28 -12.99
N ILE A 75 -3.24 30.70 -12.67
CA ILE A 75 -4.02 31.54 -13.59
C ILE A 75 -4.34 32.82 -12.84
N GLY A 76 -3.36 33.73 -12.82
CA GLY A 76 -3.64 35.15 -12.67
C GLY A 76 -4.00 35.66 -14.05
N ILE A 77 -5.28 35.59 -14.42
CA ILE A 77 -5.81 36.37 -15.52
C ILE A 77 -7.23 36.76 -15.13
N ASP A 78 -7.31 38.00 -14.67
CA ASP A 78 -8.53 38.73 -14.40
C ASP A 78 -9.29 38.81 -15.72
N PHE A 79 -10.34 38.02 -15.88
CA PHE A 79 -11.29 38.24 -16.97
C PHE A 79 -12.49 38.97 -16.39
N ALA A 80 -12.35 40.29 -16.37
CA ALA A 80 -13.48 41.20 -16.36
C ALA A 80 -14.24 41.10 -17.70
N GLY A 81 -15.55 40.87 -17.61
CA GLY A 81 -16.55 41.29 -18.61
C GLY A 81 -16.93 40.29 -19.70
N PRO A 82 -18.11 40.46 -20.34
CA PRO A 82 -18.97 41.66 -20.31
C PRO A 82 -19.83 41.85 -19.06
#